data_AF-I8U3F7-F1
#
_entry.id   AF-I8U3F7-F1
#
_cell.length_a   1.000
_cell.length_b   1.000
_cell.length_c   1.000
_cell.angle_alpha   90.00
_cell.angle_beta   90.00
_cell.angle_gamma   90.00
#
_symmetry.space_group_name_H-M   'P 1'
#
loop_
_entity.id
_entity.type
_entity.pdbx_description
1 polymer ?
#
loop_
_entity_poly.entity_id
_entity_poly.type
_entity_poly.pdbx_seq_one_letter_code
_entity_poly.pdbx_strand_id
1 'polypeptide(L)'
;MKTSTVIGFLAMLSSQALALELEGTYTVASAGTELYLEDASGQIIFEEGDPQAWFFIEAETDRYAIVNGVTNQYIHCGSTEGAICEASDVAQLFQIDNISDNVYTFLEPESQLLLHRTT
;
A
#
# COMPACT_ATOMS: atom_id res chain seq x y z
N MET A 1 -63.03 1.85 4.02
CA MET A 1 -61.79 1.30 3.47
C MET A 1 -61.23 2.26 2.41
N LYS A 2 -59.93 2.59 2.47
CA LYS A 2 -59.15 3.06 1.32
C LYS A 2 -57.74 2.45 1.40
N THR A 3 -57.55 1.43 0.57
CA THR A 3 -56.31 0.98 -0.09
C THR A 3 -54.93 1.44 0.42
N SER A 4 -54.09 0.43 0.66
CA SER A 4 -52.66 0.36 0.28
C SER A 4 -51.62 1.14 1.09
N THR A 5 -51.01 0.40 2.02
CA THR A 5 -49.57 0.44 2.32
C THR A 5 -48.73 0.30 1.05
N VAL A 6 -47.54 0.93 0.97
CA VAL A 6 -46.26 0.29 0.62
C VAL A 6 -45.08 1.28 0.76
N ILE A 7 -44.08 0.84 1.54
CA ILE A 7 -42.61 1.07 1.48
C ILE A 7 -42.09 2.40 0.88
N GLY A 8 -41.32 3.12 1.70
CA GLY A 8 -40.43 4.22 1.29
C GLY A 8 -39.04 4.15 1.92
N PHE A 9 -38.52 2.94 2.17
CA PHE A 9 -37.22 2.73 2.85
C PHE A 9 -36.05 2.88 1.85
N LEU A 10 -35.79 4.12 1.43
CA LEU A 10 -34.82 4.44 0.39
C LEU A 10 -33.38 4.55 0.92
N ALA A 11 -32.59 3.51 0.62
CA ALA A 11 -31.14 3.55 0.37
C ALA A 11 -30.25 4.28 1.40
N MET A 12 -29.90 3.60 2.49
CA MET A 12 -28.59 3.76 3.15
C MET A 12 -27.58 2.77 2.53
N LEU A 13 -27.44 2.78 1.19
CA LEU A 13 -26.66 1.81 0.42
C LEU A 13 -25.70 2.52 -0.56
N SER A 14 -24.84 3.39 -0.02
CA SER A 14 -23.79 4.07 -0.80
C SER A 14 -22.60 4.51 0.09
N SER A 15 -22.18 3.64 1.01
CA SER A 15 -20.94 3.79 1.79
C SER A 15 -20.20 2.46 1.99
N GLN A 16 -20.40 1.51 1.07
CA GLN A 16 -19.30 0.63 0.71
C GLN A 16 -18.36 1.49 -0.13
N ALA A 17 -17.41 2.15 0.54
CA ALA A 17 -16.16 2.47 -0.14
C ALA A 17 -15.62 1.15 -0.69
N LEU A 18 -15.10 1.17 -1.91
CA LEU A 18 -14.42 0.01 -2.46
C LEU A 18 -13.07 -0.08 -1.72
N ALA A 19 -13.06 -0.82 -0.60
CA ALA A 19 -11.84 -1.35 -0.04
C ALA A 19 -11.22 -2.19 -1.14
N LEU A 20 -10.19 -1.63 -1.77
CA LEU A 20 -9.48 -2.28 -2.86
C LEU A 20 -8.59 -3.31 -2.20
N GLU A 21 -8.98 -4.59 -2.24
CA GLU A 21 -8.14 -5.71 -1.84
C GLU A 21 -6.85 -5.63 -2.68
N LEU A 22 -5.78 -5.09 -2.09
CA LEU A 22 -4.48 -4.88 -2.73
C LEU A 22 -3.62 -6.16 -2.69
N GLU A 23 -4.21 -7.31 -2.39
CA GLU A 23 -3.53 -8.60 -2.45
C GLU A 23 -3.15 -8.91 -3.91
N GLY A 24 -1.86 -9.08 -4.17
CA GLY A 24 -1.40 -9.37 -5.54
C GLY A 24 0.08 -9.11 -5.77
N THR A 25 0.45 -9.08 -7.05
CA THR A 25 1.82 -8.78 -7.52
C THR A 25 1.81 -7.51 -8.34
N TYR A 26 2.60 -6.52 -7.94
CA TYR A 26 2.63 -5.20 -8.56
C TYR A 26 4.08 -4.75 -8.81
N THR A 27 4.26 -3.82 -9.73
CA THR A 27 5.46 -2.97 -9.80
C THR A 27 5.10 -1.62 -9.18
N VAL A 28 6.04 -1.00 -8.46
CA VAL A 28 5.80 0.28 -7.77
C VAL A 28 6.74 1.32 -8.35
N ALA A 29 6.19 2.48 -8.76
CA ALA A 29 6.94 3.63 -9.24
C ALA A 29 6.70 4.83 -8.33
N SER A 30 7.73 5.68 -8.14
CA SER A 30 7.56 6.94 -7.41
C SER A 30 6.68 7.89 -8.23
N ALA A 31 5.61 8.41 -7.62
CA ALA A 31 4.52 9.10 -8.32
C ALA A 31 5.01 10.25 -9.23
N GLY A 32 4.66 10.17 -10.52
CA GLY A 32 5.05 11.16 -11.53
C GLY A 32 6.49 11.02 -12.06
N THR A 33 7.15 9.88 -11.83
CA THR A 33 8.51 9.59 -12.31
C THR A 33 8.60 8.17 -12.91
N GLU A 34 9.70 7.88 -13.60
CA GLU A 34 10.06 6.53 -14.07
C GLU A 34 11.09 5.85 -13.13
N LEU A 35 11.05 6.20 -11.83
CA LEU A 35 11.89 5.59 -10.80
C LEU A 35 11.12 4.47 -10.09
N TYR A 36 11.66 3.26 -10.06
CA TYR A 36 10.98 2.07 -9.54
C TYR A 36 11.52 1.63 -8.19
N LEU A 37 10.64 1.05 -7.37
CA LEU A 37 10.98 0.50 -6.06
C LEU A 37 11.87 -0.73 -6.22
N GLU A 38 13.06 -0.68 -5.64
CA GLU A 38 14.15 -1.65 -5.88
C GLU A 38 14.81 -2.08 -4.56
N ASP A 39 15.05 -3.38 -4.41
CA ASP A 39 16.00 -3.95 -3.44
C ASP A 39 17.43 -3.81 -3.98
N ALA A 40 18.06 -2.69 -3.68
CA ALA A 40 19.43 -2.35 -4.05
C ALA A 40 20.44 -2.97 -3.06
N SER A 41 20.63 -4.29 -3.17
CA SER A 41 21.56 -5.06 -2.30
C SER A 41 21.24 -4.97 -0.81
N GLY A 42 19.96 -5.03 -0.45
CA GLY A 42 19.46 -4.95 0.92
C GLY A 42 19.01 -3.55 1.37
N GLN A 43 19.20 -2.52 0.55
CA GLN A 43 18.62 -1.18 0.77
C GLN A 43 17.42 -0.98 -0.16
N ILE A 44 16.28 -0.55 0.36
CA ILE A 44 15.07 -0.30 -0.43
C ILE A 44 15.04 1.16 -0.88
N ILE A 45 15.11 1.39 -2.20
CA ILE A 45 15.20 2.72 -2.81
C ILE A 45 14.27 2.88 -4.02
N PHE A 46 14.26 4.08 -4.62
CA PHE A 46 13.66 4.33 -5.93
C PHE A 46 14.71 4.92 -6.89
N GLU A 47 15.20 4.17 -7.88
CA GLU A 47 16.04 4.71 -8.97
C GLU A 47 15.67 4.19 -10.38
N GLU A 48 16.50 4.46 -11.40
CA GLU A 48 16.21 4.17 -12.81
C GLU A 48 16.61 2.73 -13.18
N GLY A 49 15.64 1.88 -13.55
CA GLY A 49 15.91 0.46 -13.85
C GLY A 49 14.74 -0.31 -14.45
N ASP A 50 14.92 -1.63 -14.63
CA ASP A 50 13.83 -2.56 -14.93
C ASP A 50 12.99 -2.78 -13.65
N PRO A 51 11.65 -2.62 -13.68
CA PRO A 51 10.84 -2.61 -12.46
C PRO A 51 10.79 -3.97 -11.77
N GLN A 52 11.22 -4.02 -10.51
CA GLN A 52 11.10 -5.21 -9.66
C GLN A 52 9.63 -5.50 -9.31
N ALA A 53 9.29 -6.78 -9.20
CA ALA A 53 7.97 -7.24 -8.77
C ALA A 53 7.89 -7.33 -7.25
N TRP A 54 6.78 -6.86 -6.68
CA TRP A 54 6.51 -6.82 -5.24
C TRP A 54 5.18 -7.51 -4.95
N PHE A 55 5.17 -8.42 -3.97
CA PHE A 55 3.96 -9.04 -3.45
C PHE A 55 3.38 -8.20 -2.33
N PHE A 56 2.09 -7.91 -2.42
CA PHE A 56 1.32 -7.22 -1.39
C PHE A 56 0.39 -8.25 -0.76
N ILE A 57 0.48 -8.39 0.56
CA ILE A 57 -0.21 -9.44 1.34
C ILE A 57 -0.92 -8.76 2.51
N GLU A 58 -2.25 -8.82 2.56
CA GLU A 58 -2.98 -8.31 3.73
C GLU A 58 -2.68 -9.19 4.95
N ALA A 59 -2.12 -8.60 5.99
CA ALA A 59 -1.76 -9.30 7.23
C ALA A 59 -2.73 -8.98 8.36
N GLU A 60 -3.27 -7.76 8.36
CA GLU A 60 -4.36 -7.28 9.21
C GLU A 60 -5.24 -6.33 8.39
N THR A 61 -6.46 -6.04 8.84
CA THR A 61 -7.41 -5.20 8.08
C THR A 61 -6.79 -3.88 7.62
N ASP A 62 -6.84 -3.63 6.31
CA ASP A 62 -6.27 -2.47 5.59
C ASP A 62 -4.74 -2.32 5.76
N ARG A 63 -4.03 -3.35 6.24
CA ARG A 63 -2.59 -3.33 6.55
C ARG A 63 -1.82 -4.46 5.90
N TYR A 64 -0.86 -4.09 5.06
CA TYR A 64 -0.19 -4.97 4.12
C TYR A 64 1.28 -5.15 4.48
N ALA A 65 1.74 -6.40 4.41
CA ALA A 65 3.15 -6.73 4.27
C ALA A 65 3.54 -6.63 2.79
N ILE A 66 4.69 -6.02 2.51
CA ILE A 66 5.21 -5.84 1.14
C ILE A 66 6.50 -6.64 1.01
N VAL A 67 6.54 -7.59 0.08
CA VAL A 67 7.61 -8.59 -0.09
C VAL A 67 8.24 -8.48 -1.47
N ASN A 68 9.57 -8.51 -1.56
CA ASN A 68 10.27 -8.54 -2.83
C ASN A 68 10.07 -9.89 -3.55
N GLY A 69 9.66 -9.85 -4.81
CA GLY A 69 9.36 -11.05 -5.60
C GLY A 69 10.58 -11.90 -6.02
N VAL A 70 11.80 -11.41 -5.78
CA VAL A 70 13.06 -12.10 -6.08
C VAL A 70 13.75 -12.55 -4.78
N THR A 71 13.96 -11.64 -3.82
CA THR A 71 14.68 -11.94 -2.57
C THR A 71 13.79 -12.57 -1.50
N ASN A 72 12.45 -12.46 -1.63
CA ASN A 72 11.45 -12.89 -0.63
C ASN A 72 11.59 -12.18 0.74
N GLN A 73 12.31 -11.05 0.78
CA GLN A 73 12.45 -10.21 1.97
C GLN A 73 11.40 -9.09 1.98
N TYR A 74 11.03 -8.65 3.18
CA TYR A 74 10.07 -7.59 3.42
C TYR A 74 10.73 -6.21 3.37
N ILE A 75 9.95 -5.19 3.02
CA ILE A 75 10.36 -3.79 3.25
C ILE A 75 10.25 -3.49 4.75
N HIS A 76 11.32 -2.96 5.34
CA HIS A 76 11.32 -2.44 6.72
C HIS A 76 12.02 -1.08 6.75
N CYS A 77 11.33 -0.03 7.20
CA CYS A 77 11.83 1.34 7.29
C CYS A 77 12.00 1.84 8.73
N GLY A 78 11.58 1.06 9.72
CA GLY A 78 11.45 1.52 11.11
C GLY A 78 10.39 2.63 11.26
N SER A 79 10.50 3.35 12.38
CA SER A 79 9.47 4.28 12.88
C SER A 79 10.04 5.66 13.28
N THR A 80 11.12 6.09 12.64
CA THR A 80 11.77 7.39 12.90
C THR A 80 12.03 8.17 11.62
N GLU A 81 11.78 9.48 11.63
CA GLU A 81 11.96 10.37 10.48
C GLU A 81 13.40 10.28 9.93
N GLY A 82 13.53 10.08 8.61
CA GLY A 82 14.83 9.92 7.94
C GLY A 82 15.52 8.58 8.15
N ALA A 83 14.85 7.57 8.71
CA ALA A 83 15.34 6.19 8.69
C ALA A 83 15.43 5.67 7.25
N ILE A 84 16.36 4.73 7.03
CA ILE A 84 16.60 4.09 5.74
C ILE A 84 15.73 2.83 5.68
N CYS A 85 15.05 2.62 4.55
CA CYS A 85 14.36 1.37 4.28
C CYS A 85 15.35 0.28 3.86
N GLU A 86 15.24 -0.89 4.46
CA GLU A 86 16.10 -2.05 4.28
C GLU A 86 15.28 -3.33 4.03
N ALA A 87 15.89 -4.31 3.37
CA ALA A 87 15.33 -5.64 3.16
C ALA A 87 15.45 -6.46 4.44
N SER A 88 14.34 -7.01 4.92
CA SER A 88 14.22 -7.64 6.24
C SER A 88 13.54 -8.99 6.18
N ASP A 89 13.92 -9.92 7.06
CA ASP A 89 13.19 -11.17 7.28
C ASP A 89 11.92 -10.97 8.16
N VAL A 90 11.73 -9.76 8.69
CA VAL A 90 10.61 -9.34 9.55
C VAL A 90 9.77 -8.29 8.81
N ALA A 91 8.48 -8.58 8.64
CA ALA A 91 7.54 -7.69 7.98
C ALA A 91 7.25 -6.43 8.82
N GLN A 92 7.44 -5.25 8.22
CA GLN A 92 6.76 -4.03 8.63
C GLN A 92 5.42 -3.96 7.90
N LEU A 93 4.34 -3.63 8.61
CA LEU A 93 3.02 -3.49 8.02
C LEU A 93 2.73 -2.03 7.67
N PHE A 94 2.24 -1.80 6.47
CA PHE A 94 1.87 -0.47 5.98
C PHE A 94 0.36 -0.41 5.74
N GLN A 95 -0.30 0.67 6.19
CA GLN A 95 -1.60 1.05 5.66
C GLN A 95 -1.39 1.62 4.25
N ILE A 96 -2.23 1.22 3.29
CA ILE A 96 -2.08 1.65 1.88
C ILE A 96 -3.36 2.29 1.39
N ASP A 97 -3.37 3.63 1.39
CA ASP A 97 -4.52 4.42 0.94
C ASP A 97 -4.36 4.79 -0.55
N ASN A 98 -5.43 4.65 -1.33
CA ASN A 98 -5.50 5.24 -2.67
C ASN A 98 -5.85 6.73 -2.58
N ILE A 99 -5.02 7.60 -3.15
CA ILE A 99 -5.20 9.07 -3.09
C ILE A 99 -5.59 9.70 -4.44
N SER A 100 -5.41 8.97 -5.55
CA SER A 100 -5.79 9.34 -6.92
C SER A 100 -5.70 8.11 -7.83
N ASP A 101 -6.16 8.20 -9.08
CA ASP A 101 -6.07 7.13 -10.11
C ASP A 101 -4.69 6.45 -10.11
N ASN A 102 -4.62 5.22 -9.57
CA ASN A 102 -3.40 4.42 -9.39
C ASN A 102 -2.24 5.09 -8.62
N VAL A 103 -2.50 6.13 -7.81
CA VAL A 103 -1.52 6.73 -6.89
C VAL A 103 -1.89 6.38 -5.45
N TYR A 104 -0.93 5.83 -4.72
CA TYR A 104 -1.11 5.31 -3.37
C TYR A 104 -0.08 5.89 -2.39
N THR A 105 -0.44 5.96 -1.11
CA THR A 105 0.47 6.31 -0.01
C THR A 105 0.63 5.13 0.93
N PHE A 106 1.88 4.71 1.18
CA PHE A 106 2.18 3.63 2.13
C PHE A 106 2.56 4.29 3.47
N LEU A 107 1.74 4.09 4.49
CA LEU A 107 1.84 4.74 5.80
C LEU A 107 2.23 3.72 6.87
N GLU A 108 3.27 4.02 7.65
CA GLU A 108 3.62 3.27 8.86
C GLU A 108 2.63 3.67 9.98
N PRO A 109 1.74 2.77 10.45
CA PRO A 109 0.63 3.16 11.31
C PRO A 109 1.02 3.72 12.69
N GLU A 110 2.15 3.32 13.28
CA GLU A 110 2.56 3.75 14.62
C GLU A 110 3.24 5.13 14.62
N SER A 111 4.19 5.37 13.73
CA SER A 111 4.87 6.67 13.59
C SER A 111 4.14 7.68 12.69
N GLN A 112 3.17 7.24 11.89
CA GLN A 112 2.48 8.02 10.86
C GLN A 112 3.44 8.58 9.78
N LEU A 113 4.58 7.91 9.57
CA LEU A 113 5.55 8.25 8.52
C LEU A 113 5.18 7.56 7.20
N LEU A 114 5.42 8.25 6.08
CA LEU A 114 5.17 7.72 4.74
C LEU A 114 6.43 7.10 4.15
N LEU A 115 6.29 5.99 3.42
CA LEU A 115 7.31 5.57 2.46
C LEU A 115 7.40 6.64 1.37
N HIS A 116 8.57 7.27 1.23
CA HIS A 116 8.85 8.19 0.15
C HIS A 116 10.30 8.06 -0.31
N ARG A 117 10.56 8.48 -1.56
CA ARG A 117 11.94 8.62 -2.07
C ARG A 117 12.69 9.68 -1.25
N THR A 118 13.82 9.31 -0.66
CA THR A 118 14.81 10.24 -0.10
C THR A 118 15.62 10.90 -1.22
N THR A 119 16.07 12.15 -1.01
CA THR A 119 16.70 13.00 -2.04
C THR A 119 18.22 12.91 -2.06
#